data_AF-A0A838FDF1-F1
#
_entry.id   AF-A0A838FDF1-F1
#
_cell.length_a   1.000
_cell.length_b   1.000
_cell.length_c   1.000
_cell.angle_alpha   90.00
_cell.angle_beta   90.00
_cell.angle_gamma   90.00
#
_symmetry.space_group_name_H-M   'P 1'
#
loop_
_entity.id
_entity.type
_entity.pdbx_description
1 polymer ?
#
loop_
_entity_poly.entity_id
_entity_poly.type
_entity_poly.pdbx_seq_one_letter_code
_entity_poly.pdbx_strand_id
1 'polypeptide(L)'
;MKNLATTLLICLLTIAHSYSQTDCCPYINSITIIPANPTITDTIRIVTSTTTPNLGSEVSYSFNQQADTFNLIGRFYNGLLTQIKTYLDTTNIGILSAGTYHVYYTGKISDSITSLSSGNRQRDFRSGF
;
A
#
# COMPACT_ATOMS: atom_id res chain seq x y z
N MET A 1 25.67 -35.11 32.43
CA MET A 1 25.33 -35.18 30.99
C MET A 1 23.84 -34.98 30.67
N LYS A 2 22.90 -35.01 31.63
CA LYS A 2 21.45 -34.86 31.35
C LYS A 2 20.97 -33.42 31.05
N ASN A 3 21.77 -32.40 31.37
CA ASN A 3 21.36 -31.00 31.22
C ASN A 3 21.64 -30.40 29.84
N LEU A 4 22.56 -31.00 29.05
CA LEU A 4 23.00 -30.45 27.76
C LEU A 4 21.90 -30.57 26.69
N ALA A 5 21.17 -31.68 26.68
CA ALA A 5 20.08 -31.92 25.74
C ALA A 5 18.89 -30.97 25.95
N THR A 6 18.59 -30.65 27.22
CA THR A 6 17.50 -29.73 27.57
C THR A 6 17.85 -28.28 27.20
N THR A 7 19.12 -27.86 27.37
CA THR A 7 19.55 -26.52 26.95
C THR A 7 19.52 -26.35 25.43
N LEU A 8 19.91 -27.39 24.68
CA LEU A 8 19.91 -27.37 23.22
C LEU A 8 18.49 -27.25 22.66
N LEU A 9 17.52 -27.96 23.24
CA LEU A 9 16.11 -27.92 22.83
C LEU A 9 15.48 -26.53 23.06
N ILE A 10 15.79 -25.89 24.19
CA ILE A 10 15.30 -24.53 24.50
C ILE A 10 15.90 -23.52 23.52
N CYS A 11 17.17 -23.67 23.14
CA CYS A 11 17.82 -22.80 22.16
C CYS A 11 17.23 -22.94 20.75
N LEU A 12 16.89 -24.16 20.31
CA LEU A 12 16.22 -24.38 19.03
C LEU A 12 14.80 -23.80 18.97
N LEU A 13 14.09 -23.80 20.10
CA LEU A 13 12.76 -23.20 20.19
C LEU A 13 12.79 -21.67 20.15
N THR A 14 13.83 -21.01 20.68
CA THR A 14 13.91 -19.53 20.66
C THR A 14 14.31 -18.98 19.29
N ILE A 15 15.09 -19.70 18.48
CA ILE A 15 15.48 -19.27 17.13
C ILE A 15 14.30 -19.32 16.15
N ALA A 16 13.33 -20.23 16.36
CA ALA A 16 12.15 -20.36 15.50
C ALA A 16 11.15 -19.20 15.63
N HIS A 17 11.14 -18.47 16.74
CA HIS A 17 10.20 -17.36 16.98
C HIS A 17 10.66 -16.02 16.39
N SER A 18 11.91 -15.91 15.93
CA SER A 18 12.46 -14.64 15.44
C SER A 18 12.05 -14.27 14.00
N TYR A 19 11.31 -15.14 13.30
CA TYR A 19 11.02 -14.98 11.86
C TYR A 19 9.55 -14.77 11.50
N SER A 20 8.66 -14.53 12.48
CA SER A 20 7.29 -14.12 12.15
C SER A 20 7.27 -12.63 11.80
N GLN A 21 7.59 -12.31 10.54
CA GLN A 21 7.20 -11.02 9.96
C GLN A 21 5.69 -11.04 9.81
N THR A 22 4.96 -10.66 10.87
CA THR A 22 3.54 -10.39 10.73
C THR A 22 3.36 -9.25 9.73
N ASP A 23 2.61 -9.52 8.66
CA ASP A 23 2.13 -8.53 7.70
C ASP A 23 1.44 -7.39 8.46
N CYS A 24 2.21 -6.35 8.80
CA CYS A 24 1.73 -5.27 9.65
C CYS A 24 0.85 -4.29 8.90
N CYS A 25 0.97 -4.26 7.57
CA CYS A 25 0.80 -3.06 6.80
C CYS A 25 0.18 -3.37 5.43
N PRO A 26 -0.57 -2.44 4.80
CA PRO A 26 -1.04 -2.64 3.43
C PRO A 26 0.14 -2.70 2.48
N TYR A 27 0.15 -3.71 1.63
CA TYR A 27 1.12 -3.85 0.55
C TYR A 27 0.63 -3.06 -0.66
N ILE A 28 1.34 -1.99 -1.02
CA ILE A 28 1.03 -1.23 -2.24
C ILE A 28 1.64 -1.93 -3.44
N ASN A 29 0.80 -2.69 -4.15
CA ASN A 29 1.21 -3.51 -5.28
C ASN A 29 1.62 -2.66 -6.49
N SER A 30 0.88 -1.58 -6.80
CA SER A 30 1.18 -0.72 -7.95
C SER A 30 0.50 0.66 -7.88
N ILE A 31 1.08 1.59 -8.66
CA ILE A 31 0.45 2.84 -9.10
C ILE A 31 0.54 2.83 -10.62
N THR A 32 -0.58 2.75 -11.32
CA THR A 32 -0.66 2.69 -12.78
C THR A 32 -1.30 3.97 -13.31
N ILE A 33 -0.82 4.47 -14.45
CA ILE A 33 -1.31 5.68 -15.11
C ILE A 33 -1.89 5.22 -16.44
N ILE A 34 -3.12 5.65 -16.73
CA ILE A 34 -3.86 5.30 -17.94
C ILE A 34 -4.28 6.60 -18.64
N PRO A 35 -3.93 6.80 -19.93
CA PRO A 35 -3.02 5.95 -20.71
C PRO A 35 -1.56 6.02 -20.19
N ALA A 36 -0.74 5.04 -20.55
CA ALA A 36 0.63 4.95 -20.04
C ALA A 36 1.54 6.10 -20.52
N ASN A 37 1.23 6.67 -21.68
CA ASN A 37 1.91 7.83 -22.28
C ASN A 37 0.86 8.90 -22.63
N PRO A 38 0.39 9.68 -21.66
CA PRO A 38 -0.68 10.63 -21.89
C PRO A 38 -0.22 11.84 -22.71
N THR A 39 -1.07 12.23 -23.63
CA THR A 39 -0.99 13.48 -24.40
C THR A 39 -1.79 14.59 -23.73
N ILE A 40 -1.65 15.84 -24.20
CA ILE A 40 -2.37 17.00 -23.65
C ILE A 40 -3.89 16.97 -23.88
N THR A 41 -4.40 15.97 -24.61
CA THR A 41 -5.83 15.78 -24.87
C THR A 41 -6.41 14.58 -24.12
N ASP A 42 -5.56 13.75 -23.52
CA ASP A 42 -6.02 12.53 -22.86
C ASP A 42 -6.61 12.82 -21.49
N THR A 43 -7.73 12.16 -21.17
CA THR A 43 -8.23 12.09 -19.80
C THR A 43 -7.43 11.04 -19.05
N ILE A 44 -6.66 11.49 -18.06
CA ILE A 44 -5.73 10.65 -17.31
C ILE A 44 -6.44 10.03 -16.10
N ARG A 45 -6.13 8.76 -15.83
CA ARG A 45 -6.58 8.03 -14.65
C ARG A 45 -5.39 7.44 -13.91
N ILE A 46 -5.44 7.50 -12.59
CA ILE A 46 -4.51 6.83 -11.69
C ILE A 46 -5.21 5.60 -11.13
N VAL A 47 -4.61 4.42 -11.30
CA VAL A 47 -5.11 3.17 -10.73
C VAL A 47 -4.14 2.72 -9.64
N THR A 48 -4.61 2.63 -8.40
CA THR A 48 -3.82 2.14 -7.26
C THR A 48 -4.25 0.73 -6.89
N SER A 49 -3.29 -0.16 -6.67
CA SER A 49 -3.53 -1.53 -6.23
C SER A 49 -2.91 -1.77 -4.86
N THR A 50 -3.73 -2.25 -3.92
CA THR A 50 -3.33 -2.43 -2.52
C THR A 50 -3.83 -3.75 -1.99
N THR A 51 -2.93 -4.54 -1.42
CA THR A 51 -3.26 -5.80 -0.75
C THR A 51 -3.19 -5.61 0.76
N THR A 52 -4.30 -5.89 1.43
CA THR A 52 -4.40 -5.84 2.89
C THR A 52 -4.30 -7.25 3.48
N PRO A 53 -3.62 -7.42 4.61
CA PRO A 53 -3.72 -8.64 5.40
C PRO A 53 -5.08 -8.71 6.11
N ASN A 54 -5.34 -9.88 6.68
CA ASN A 54 -6.49 -10.23 7.49
C ASN A 54 -7.90 -9.86 6.96
N LEU A 55 -8.13 -9.92 5.65
CA LEU A 55 -9.35 -9.43 4.99
C LEU A 55 -9.67 -8.00 5.38
N GLY A 56 -8.64 -7.15 5.38
CA GLY A 56 -8.81 -5.74 5.65
C GLY A 56 -9.93 -5.14 4.80
N SER A 57 -10.76 -4.30 5.42
CA SER A 57 -11.84 -3.60 4.72
C SER A 57 -11.42 -2.18 4.41
N GLU A 58 -11.56 -1.73 3.17
CA GLU A 58 -11.47 -0.31 2.87
C GLU A 58 -12.56 0.46 3.62
N VAL A 59 -12.15 1.52 4.30
CA VAL A 59 -13.00 2.43 5.08
C VAL A 59 -13.17 3.75 4.33
N SER A 60 -12.10 4.24 3.72
CA SER A 60 -12.13 5.49 2.96
C SER A 60 -11.00 5.56 1.96
N TYR A 61 -11.29 6.21 0.84
CA TYR A 61 -10.31 6.65 -0.13
C TYR A 61 -10.35 8.18 -0.23
N SER A 62 -9.20 8.83 -0.31
CA SER A 62 -9.12 10.28 -0.49
C SER A 62 -8.05 10.67 -1.48
N PHE A 63 -8.32 11.74 -2.20
CA PHE A 63 -7.46 12.30 -3.24
C PHE A 63 -7.34 13.81 -3.02
N ASN A 64 -6.12 14.33 -3.13
CA ASN A 64 -5.84 15.75 -3.12
C ASN A 64 -4.73 16.08 -4.11
N GLN A 65 -4.91 17.16 -4.88
CA GLN A 65 -3.91 17.68 -5.79
C GLN A 65 -3.29 18.97 -5.23
N GLN A 66 -1.96 19.07 -5.31
CA GLN A 66 -1.21 20.30 -5.02
C GLN A 66 -0.22 20.53 -6.16
N ALA A 67 -0.53 21.50 -7.03
CA ALA A 67 0.20 21.75 -8.28
C ALA A 67 0.37 20.45 -9.09
N ASP A 68 1.61 20.03 -9.33
CA ASP A 68 1.95 18.84 -10.12
C ASP A 68 2.00 17.55 -9.28
N THR A 69 1.59 17.62 -8.01
CA THR A 69 1.62 16.50 -7.08
C THR A 69 0.22 16.00 -6.72
N PHE A 70 -0.02 14.71 -6.93
CA PHE A 70 -1.23 14.00 -6.56
C PHE A 70 -0.98 13.15 -5.31
N ASN A 71 -1.73 13.42 -4.24
CA ASN A 71 -1.67 12.69 -2.99
C ASN A 71 -2.94 11.84 -2.84
N LEU A 72 -2.76 10.52 -2.77
CA LEU A 72 -3.84 9.54 -2.66
C LEU A 72 -3.68 8.77 -1.35
N ILE A 73 -4.75 8.60 -0.59
CA ILE A 73 -4.72 7.92 0.70
C ILE A 73 -5.88 6.93 0.77
N GLY A 74 -5.54 5.63 0.80
CA GLY A 74 -6.46 4.55 1.14
C GLY A 74 -6.36 4.24 2.62
N ARG A 75 -7.50 4.15 3.31
CA ARG A 75 -7.58 3.73 4.72
C ARG A 75 -8.36 2.44 4.82
N PHE A 76 -7.79 1.49 5.53
CA PHE A 76 -8.28 0.15 5.71
C PHE A 76 -8.44 -0.15 7.19
N TYR A 77 -9.42 -0.97 7.52
CA TYR A 77 -9.60 -1.56 8.83
C TYR A 77 -9.09 -2.99 8.78
N ASN A 78 -8.30 -3.42 9.78
CA ASN A 78 -7.77 -4.77 9.85
C ASN A 78 -8.88 -5.76 10.27
N GLY A 79 -9.14 -6.79 9.45
CA GLY A 79 -10.11 -7.82 9.81
C GLY A 79 -9.52 -8.89 10.74
N LEU A 80 -10.34 -9.89 11.07
CA LEU A 80 -9.98 -10.95 12.04
C LEU A 80 -9.54 -12.26 11.37
N LEU A 81 -9.71 -12.39 10.05
CA LEU A 81 -9.51 -13.64 9.32
C LEU A 81 -8.17 -13.60 8.59
N THR A 82 -7.31 -14.60 8.75
CA THR A 82 -5.95 -14.65 8.18
C THR A 82 -5.90 -14.91 6.67
N GLN A 83 -6.57 -14.08 5.87
CA GLN A 83 -6.58 -14.11 4.41
C GLN A 83 -6.23 -12.71 3.88
N ILE A 84 -5.67 -12.61 2.68
CA ILE A 84 -5.37 -11.32 2.05
C ILE A 84 -6.54 -10.84 1.18
N LYS A 85 -6.67 -9.52 1.02
CA LYS A 85 -7.63 -8.91 0.09
C LYS A 85 -6.99 -7.79 -0.71
N THR A 86 -7.16 -7.83 -2.03
CA THR A 86 -6.65 -6.81 -2.95
C THR A 86 -7.76 -5.84 -3.36
N TYR A 87 -7.44 -4.55 -3.29
CA TYR A 87 -8.25 -3.42 -3.69
C TYR A 87 -7.67 -2.78 -4.95
N LEU A 88 -8.56 -2.28 -5.80
CA LEU A 88 -8.24 -1.54 -7.02
C LEU A 88 -9.08 -0.27 -7.06
N ASP A 89 -8.43 0.87 -6.84
CA ASP A 89 -9.07 2.18 -6.87
C ASP A 89 -8.66 2.93 -8.12
N THR A 90 -9.62 3.58 -8.76
CA THR A 90 -9.37 4.40 -9.95
C THR A 90 -9.74 5.85 -9.67
N THR A 91 -8.75 6.74 -9.72
CA THR A 91 -8.94 8.18 -9.62
C THR A 91 -8.86 8.81 -11.00
N ASN A 92 -9.92 9.51 -11.42
CA ASN A 92 -9.90 10.32 -12.63
C ASN A 92 -9.32 11.71 -12.31
N ILE A 93 -8.17 12.04 -12.90
CA ILE A 93 -7.51 13.34 -12.68
C ILE A 93 -7.78 14.33 -13.83
N GLY A 94 -8.49 13.91 -14.88
CA GLY A 94 -8.83 14.76 -16.01
C GLY A 94 -7.68 14.97 -16.99
N ILE A 95 -7.77 16.07 -17.74
CA ILE A 95 -6.75 16.47 -18.74
C ILE A 95 -5.73 17.37 -18.05
N LEU A 96 -4.44 17.14 -18.34
CA LEU A 96 -3.33 17.90 -17.75
C LEU A 96 -2.52 18.61 -18.83
N SER A 97 -2.02 19.80 -18.50
CA SER A 97 -1.03 20.49 -19.32
C SER A 97 0.25 19.66 -19.48
N ALA A 98 1.02 19.95 -20.53
CA ALA A 98 2.32 19.31 -20.72
C ALA A 98 3.23 19.57 -19.52
N GLY A 99 3.85 18.52 -18.99
CA GLY A 99 4.61 18.62 -17.74
C GLY A 99 4.99 17.27 -17.14
N THR A 100 5.72 17.32 -16.02
CA THR A 100 6.06 16.13 -15.21
C THR A 100 5.24 16.20 -13.92
N TYR A 101 4.61 15.09 -13.57
CA TYR A 101 3.72 14.99 -12.43
C TYR A 101 4.15 13.87 -11.49
N HIS A 102 3.86 14.04 -10.21
CA HIS A 102 4.22 13.13 -9.13
C HIS A 102 2.97 12.55 -8.48
N VAL A 103 2.96 11.24 -8.27
CA VAL A 103 1.87 10.53 -7.60
C VAL A 103 2.40 9.86 -6.36
N TYR A 104 1.87 10.26 -5.20
CA TYR A 104 2.15 9.65 -3.90
C TYR A 104 0.90 8.93 -3.42
N TYR A 105 1.04 7.64 -3.14
CA TYR A 105 -0.04 6.85 -2.55
C TYR A 105 0.39 6.27 -1.19
N THR A 106 -0.48 6.45 -0.21
CA THR A 106 -0.32 5.96 1.16
C THR A 106 -1.48 5.03 1.51
N GLY A 107 -1.17 3.76 1.77
CA GLY A 107 -2.11 2.80 2.32
C GLY A 107 -1.98 2.76 3.83
N LYS A 108 -3.05 3.06 4.58
CA LYS A 108 -3.08 3.04 6.04
C LYS A 108 -3.99 1.92 6.52
N ILE A 109 -3.55 1.10 7.46
CA ILE A 109 -4.40 0.12 8.14
C ILE A 109 -4.35 0.30 9.64
N SER A 110 -5.50 0.11 10.28
CA SER A 110 -5.63 0.14 11.73
C SER A 110 -6.52 -0.99 12.21
N ASP A 111 -6.12 -1.62 13.30
CA ASP A 111 -6.92 -2.53 14.15
C ASP A 111 -7.59 -1.78 15.32
N SER A 112 -7.17 -0.54 15.60
CA SER A 112 -7.68 0.35 16.65
C SER A 112 -7.40 1.82 16.31
N ILE A 113 -8.04 2.76 17.01
CA ILE A 113 -7.77 4.20 16.89
C ILE A 113 -6.32 4.59 17.27
N THR A 114 -5.59 3.70 17.96
CA THR A 114 -4.23 3.96 18.50
C THR A 114 -3.08 3.32 17.71
N SER A 115 -3.35 2.36 16.83
CA SER A 115 -2.34 1.61 16.08
C SER A 115 -2.57 1.80 14.60
N LEU A 116 -1.62 2.48 13.95
CA LEU A 116 -1.67 2.78 12.53
C LEU A 116 -0.41 2.27 11.86
N SER A 117 -0.59 1.31 10.97
CA SER A 117 0.45 0.82 10.08
C SER A 117 0.26 1.43 8.70
N SER A 118 1.35 1.77 8.02
CA SER A 118 1.27 2.39 6.68
C SER A 118 2.31 1.88 5.71
N GLY A 119 1.88 1.66 4.47
CA GLY A 119 2.75 1.53 3.30
C GLY A 119 2.71 2.80 2.46
N ASN A 120 3.81 3.12 1.77
CA ASN A 120 3.89 4.25 0.85
C ASN A 120 4.51 3.84 -0.49
N ARG A 121 4.06 4.45 -1.58
CA ARG A 121 4.68 4.32 -2.89
C ARG A 121 4.57 5.62 -3.68
N GLN A 122 5.57 5.91 -4.49
CA GLN A 122 5.58 7.03 -5.42
C GLN A 122 5.67 6.52 -6.86
N ARG A 123 5.07 7.28 -7.78
CA ARG A 123 5.30 7.14 -9.22
C ARG A 123 5.27 8.50 -9.90
N ASP A 124 6.21 8.71 -10.81
CA ASP A 124 6.24 9.91 -11.66
C ASP A 124 5.76 9.57 -13.08
N PHE A 125 5.16 10.55 -13.76
CA PHE A 125 4.79 10.43 -15.18
C PHE A 125 4.86 11.78 -15.90
N ARG A 126 4.89 11.75 -17.23
CA ARG A 126 4.90 12.96 -18.08
C ARG A 126 3.63 13.03 -18.91
N SER A 127 3.08 14.23 -19.05
CA SER A 127 2.00 14.56 -20.00
C SER A 127 2.55 15.36 -21.16
N GLY A 128 2.08 15.10 -22.38
CA GLY A 128 2.27 15.97 -23.54
C GLY A 128 3.55 15.74 -24.34
N PHE A 129 3.72 14.54 -24.87
CA PHE A 129 4.63 14.31 -26.01
C PHE A 129 4.07 14.91 -27.29
#